data_AF-A0A0E2HDY2-F1
#
_entry.id   AF-A0A0E2HDY2-F1
#
_cell.length_a   1.000
_cell.length_b   1.000
_cell.length_c   1.000
_cell.angle_alpha   90.00
_cell.angle_beta   90.00
_cell.angle_gamma   90.00
#
_symmetry.space_group_name_H-M   'P 1'
#
loop_
_entity.id
_entity.type
_entity.pdbx_description
1 polymer ?
#
loop_
_entity_poly.entity_id
_entity_poly.type
_entity_poly.pdbx_seq_one_letter_code
_entity_poly.pdbx_strand_id
1 'polypeptide(L)'
;MENFIKEGKSGFDFALVSSSSKVVNANRLQVHVLAYNLFNWFRRLALAAGMRKQRIDTIRLKLLKIAAKVVKSARNKYFKLCSSCPYKKEFYETLEHIRNLHPQLE
;
A
#
# COMPACT_ATOMS: atom_id res chain seq x y z
N MET A 1 -14.90 13.69 -0.60
CA MET A 1 -13.66 14.41 -0.97
C MET A 1 -12.73 14.59 0.22
N GLU A 2 -13.21 15.08 1.37
CA GLU A 2 -12.40 15.36 2.57
C GLU A 2 -11.56 14.16 3.08
N ASN A 3 -12.13 12.96 3.12
CA ASN A 3 -11.43 11.77 3.61
C ASN A 3 -10.21 11.40 2.76
N PHE A 4 -10.26 11.63 1.44
CA PHE A 4 -9.12 11.38 0.54
C PHE A 4 -8.00 12.40 0.77
N ILE A 5 -8.33 13.67 1.03
CA ILE A 5 -7.35 14.71 1.37
C ILE A 5 -6.67 14.41 2.70
N LYS A 6 -7.45 14.00 3.72
CA LYS A 6 -6.91 13.58 5.02
C LYS A 6 -5.96 12.39 4.87
N GLU A 7 -6.35 11.38 4.10
CA GLU A 7 -5.52 10.20 3.84
C GLU A 7 -4.21 10.55 3.11
N GLY A 8 -4.26 11.45 2.11
CA GLY A 8 -3.05 11.93 1.43
C GLY A 8 -2.10 12.70 2.37
N LYS A 9 -2.65 13.56 3.23
CA LYS A 9 -1.87 14.34 4.20
C LYS A 9 -1.22 13.45 5.28
N SER A 10 -2.00 12.59 5.94
CA SER A 10 -1.51 11.80 7.08
C SER A 10 -0.83 10.49 6.67
N GLY A 11 -1.23 9.90 5.55
CA GLY A 11 -0.77 8.58 5.13
C GLY A 11 0.28 8.60 4.01
N PHE A 12 0.40 9.71 3.28
CA PHE A 12 1.36 9.86 2.18
C PHE A 12 2.19 11.13 2.29
N ASP A 13 2.14 11.83 3.43
CA ASP A 13 2.97 12.99 3.75
C ASP A 13 2.89 14.11 2.71
N PHE A 14 1.70 14.39 2.16
CA PHE A 14 1.51 15.47 1.19
C PHE A 14 1.94 16.86 1.73
N ALA A 15 2.04 17.00 3.05
CA ALA A 15 2.48 18.22 3.72
C ALA A 15 4.01 18.33 3.88
N LEU A 16 4.79 17.32 3.47
CA LEU A 16 6.25 17.31 3.63
C LEU A 16 6.93 18.18 2.56
N VAL A 17 6.74 19.49 2.62
CA VAL A 17 7.28 20.47 1.68
C VAL A 17 8.28 21.40 2.39
N SER A 18 9.43 20.85 2.79
CA SER A 18 10.42 21.55 3.61
C SER A 18 11.45 22.39 2.85
N SER A 19 11.43 22.38 1.51
CA SER A 19 12.39 23.18 0.72
C SER A 19 11.95 24.63 0.62
N SER A 20 12.91 25.56 0.51
CA SER A 20 12.65 26.95 0.14
C SER A 20 12.23 27.11 -1.34
N SER A 21 12.61 26.15 -2.20
CA SER A 21 12.26 26.16 -3.62
C SER A 21 10.87 25.60 -3.88
N LYS A 22 10.00 26.43 -4.48
CA LYS A 22 8.65 26.02 -4.90
C LYS A 22 8.68 24.87 -5.91
N VAL A 23 9.65 24.86 -6.83
CA VAL A 23 9.80 23.81 -7.85
C VAL A 23 10.13 22.47 -7.20
N VAL A 24 11.04 22.45 -6.23
CA VAL A 24 11.40 21.23 -5.49
C VAL A 24 10.20 20.67 -4.73
N ASN A 25 9.43 21.54 -4.06
CA ASN A 25 8.24 21.12 -3.33
C ASN A 25 7.13 20.62 -4.25
N ALA A 26 6.95 21.24 -5.43
CA ALA A 26 5.99 20.78 -6.43
C ALA A 26 6.32 19.36 -6.93
N ASN A 27 7.59 19.11 -7.28
CA ASN A 27 8.05 17.80 -7.72
C ASN A 27 7.91 16.74 -6.61
N ARG A 28 8.23 17.11 -5.36
CA ARG A 28 8.05 16.22 -4.21
C ARG A 28 6.58 15.83 -4.04
N LEU A 29 5.66 16.80 -4.10
CA LEU A 29 4.22 16.52 -4.03
C LEU A 29 3.77 15.59 -5.16
N GLN A 30 4.25 15.77 -6.39
CA GLN A 30 3.94 14.87 -7.50
C GLN A 30 4.35 13.42 -7.22
N VAL A 31 5.52 13.20 -6.61
CA VAL A 31 5.96 11.85 -6.20
C VAL A 31 5.03 11.26 -5.13
N HIS A 32 4.64 12.05 -4.14
CA HIS A 32 3.67 11.59 -3.12
C HIS A 32 2.31 11.24 -3.74
N VAL A 33 1.82 12.04 -4.69
CA VAL A 33 0.58 11.78 -5.43
C VAL A 33 0.70 10.50 -6.28
N LEU A 34 1.85 10.26 -6.93
CA LEU A 34 2.10 9.03 -7.66
C LEU A 34 2.02 7.80 -6.75
N ALA A 35 2.66 7.86 -5.57
CA ALA A 35 2.59 6.78 -4.59
C ALA A 35 1.15 6.56 -4.09
N TYR A 36 0.39 7.64 -3.87
CA TYR A 36 -1.02 7.56 -3.50
C TYR A 36 -1.87 6.88 -4.58
N ASN A 37 -1.64 7.23 -5.85
CA ASN A 37 -2.36 6.62 -6.98
C ASN A 37 -2.03 5.14 -7.13
N LEU A 38 -0.74 4.76 -7.02
CA LEU A 38 -0.32 3.37 -7.03
C LEU A 38 -1.02 2.56 -5.93
N PHE A 39 -1.10 3.14 -4.72
CA PHE A 39 -1.82 2.49 -3.63
C PHE A 39 -3.34 2.40 -3.88
N ASN A 40 -3.95 3.41 -4.49
CA ASN A 40 -5.35 3.33 -4.88
C ASN A 40 -5.62 2.25 -5.92
N TRP A 41 -4.73 2.05 -6.88
CA TRP A 41 -4.81 0.91 -7.80
C TRP A 41 -4.68 -0.41 -7.05
N PHE A 42 -3.69 -0.55 -6.18
CA PHE A 42 -3.57 -1.73 -5.31
C PHE A 42 -4.86 -1.99 -4.48
N ARG A 43 -5.44 -0.94 -3.88
CA ARG A 43 -6.69 -1.02 -3.11
C ARG A 43 -7.88 -1.52 -3.96
N ARG A 44 -7.96 -1.11 -5.23
CA ARG A 44 -9.06 -1.48 -6.13
C ARG A 44 -8.88 -2.86 -6.74
N LEU A 45 -7.65 -3.17 -7.16
CA LEU A 45 -7.33 -4.33 -7.98
C LEU A 45 -6.99 -5.57 -7.17
N ALA A 46 -6.29 -5.40 -6.04
CA ALA A 46 -5.69 -6.51 -5.31
C ALA A 46 -6.22 -6.67 -3.88
N LEU A 47 -6.55 -5.58 -3.20
CA LEU A 47 -6.86 -5.65 -1.77
C LEU A 47 -8.16 -6.44 -1.50
N ALA A 48 -8.10 -7.33 -0.51
CA ALA A 48 -9.23 -8.11 -0.01
C ALA A 48 -10.44 -7.23 0.31
N ALA A 49 -11.64 -7.71 -0.02
CA ALA A 49 -12.86 -6.89 0.01
C ALA A 49 -13.14 -6.25 1.38
N GLY A 50 -12.90 -6.99 2.47
CA GLY A 50 -13.10 -6.52 3.85
C GLY A 50 -12.15 -5.39 4.29
N MET A 51 -11.06 -5.16 3.55
CA MET A 51 -10.07 -4.13 3.88
C MET A 51 -10.18 -2.88 3.00
N ARG A 52 -10.96 -2.89 1.92
CA ARG A 52 -11.03 -1.77 0.95
C ARG A 52 -11.51 -0.45 1.53
N LYS A 53 -12.33 -0.48 2.59
CA LYS A 53 -12.81 0.71 3.31
C LYS A 53 -11.84 1.24 4.36
N GLN A 54 -10.74 0.54 4.63
CA GLN A 54 -9.78 0.91 5.66
C GLN A 54 -8.80 1.97 5.15
N ARG A 55 -8.33 2.84 6.06
CA ARG A 55 -7.29 3.83 5.77
C ARG A 55 -5.94 3.16 5.54
N ILE A 56 -5.07 3.81 4.76
CA ILE A 56 -3.72 3.34 4.45
C ILE A 56 -2.93 2.91 5.69
N ASP A 57 -2.98 3.68 6.79
CA ASP A 57 -2.19 3.36 8.00
C ASP A 57 -2.63 2.04 8.62
N THR A 58 -3.95 1.78 8.63
CA THR A 58 -4.50 0.50 9.07
C THR A 58 -4.07 -0.63 8.14
N ILE A 59 -4.08 -0.40 6.82
CA ILE A 59 -3.66 -1.40 5.83
C ILE A 59 -2.15 -1.71 5.99
N ARG A 60 -1.30 -0.70 6.15
CA ARG A 60 0.14 -0.86 6.43
C ARG A 60 0.37 -1.64 7.72
N LEU A 61 -0.37 -1.31 8.78
CA LEU A 61 -0.28 -2.04 10.03
C LEU A 61 -0.62 -3.52 9.84
N LYS A 62 -1.75 -3.82 9.23
CA LYS A 62 -2.27 -5.19 9.08
C LYS A 62 -1.46 -6.04 8.11
N LEU A 63 -1.04 -5.50 6.97
CA LEU A 63 -0.37 -6.27 5.91
C LEU A 63 1.16 -6.19 5.98
N LEU A 64 1.73 -5.04 6.38
CA LEU A 64 3.19 -4.83 6.33
C LEU A 64 3.82 -4.99 7.71
N LYS A 65 3.24 -4.38 8.74
CA LYS A 65 3.89 -4.29 10.07
C LYS A 65 3.65 -5.52 10.95
N ILE A 66 2.44 -6.09 10.91
CA ILE A 66 2.08 -7.27 11.73
C ILE A 66 2.46 -8.58 11.03
N ALA A 67 2.37 -8.63 9.71
CA ALA A 67 2.34 -9.88 8.97
C ALA A 67 3.71 -10.31 8.39
N ALA A 68 4.62 -9.40 8.05
CA ALA A 68 5.66 -9.73 7.08
C ALA A 68 7.08 -9.81 7.66
N LYS A 69 7.54 -11.03 8.00
CA LYS A 69 8.97 -11.34 7.80
C LYS A 69 9.14 -11.83 6.36
N VAL A 70 9.86 -11.07 5.54
CA VAL A 70 10.26 -11.55 4.22
C VAL A 70 11.43 -12.50 4.40
N VAL A 71 11.26 -13.75 3.99
CA VAL A 71 12.31 -14.77 4.03
C VAL A 71 12.73 -15.08 2.61
N LYS A 72 14.05 -15.12 2.37
CA LYS A 72 14.64 -15.53 1.11
C LYS A 72 15.18 -16.95 1.27
N SER A 73 14.65 -17.88 0.50
CA SER A 73 15.31 -19.16 0.19
C SER A 73 16.20 -18.97 -1.05
N ALA A 74 16.99 -19.99 -1.42
CA ALA A 74 17.92 -19.93 -2.55
C ALA A 74 17.28 -19.37 -3.84
N ARG A 75 16.05 -19.81 -4.16
CA ARG A 75 15.34 -19.40 -5.39
C ARG A 75 14.11 -18.52 -5.16
N ASN A 76 13.53 -18.53 -3.96
CA ASN A 76 12.20 -17.93 -3.72
C ASN A 76 12.21 -16.95 -2.55
N LYS A 77 11.49 -15.83 -2.71
CA LYS A 77 11.13 -14.92 -1.62
C LYS A 77 9.70 -15.23 -1.19
N TYR A 78 9.47 -15.46 0.10
CA TYR A 78 8.14 -15.69 0.64
C TYR A 78 7.91 -14.91 1.92
N PHE A 79 6.64 -14.64 2.22
CA PHE A 79 6.23 -13.99 3.46
C PHE A 79 5.97 -15.05 4.52
N LYS A 80 6.68 -14.96 5.65
CA LYS A 80 6.41 -15.79 6.82
C LYS A 80 5.49 -15.01 7.77
N LEU A 81 4.26 -15.50 7.91
CA LEU A 81 3.26 -14.98 8.84
C LEU A 81 3.43 -15.63 10.22
N CYS A 82 3.06 -14.92 11.29
CA CYS A 82 2.87 -15.52 12.61
C CYS A 82 1.75 -16.58 12.55
N SER A 83 1.87 -17.66 13.33
CA SER A 83 0.83 -18.70 13.43
C SER A 83 -0.52 -18.13 13.88
N SER A 84 -0.50 -17.15 14.78
CA SER A 84 -1.67 -16.45 15.32
C SER A 84 -2.02 -15.15 14.57
N CYS A 85 -1.55 -14.96 13.33
CA CYS A 85 -1.83 -13.73 12.58
C CYS A 85 -3.33 -13.55 12.34
N PRO A 86 -3.98 -12.49 12.88
CA PRO A 86 -5.43 -12.31 12.77
C PRO A 86 -5.91 -12.11 11.33
N TYR A 87 -5.05 -11.52 10.48
CA TYR A 87 -5.40 -11.11 9.10
C TYR A 87 -4.84 -12.08 8.06
N LYS A 88 -4.58 -13.33 8.44
CA LYS A 88 -3.97 -14.35 7.57
C LYS A 88 -4.80 -14.56 6.30
N LYS A 89 -6.12 -14.60 6.42
CA LYS A 89 -7.04 -14.83 5.30
C LYS A 89 -6.95 -13.69 4.29
N GLU A 90 -7.12 -12.45 4.75
CA GLU A 90 -7.11 -11.26 3.91
C GLU A 90 -5.72 -11.03 3.27
N PHE A 91 -4.65 -11.40 3.97
CA PHE A 91 -3.30 -11.32 3.44
C PHE A 91 -3.10 -12.27 2.24
N TYR A 92 -3.48 -13.54 2.38
CA TYR A 92 -3.35 -14.50 1.28
C TYR A 92 -4.32 -14.21 0.13
N GLU A 93 -5.56 -13.81 0.43
CA GLU A 93 -6.52 -13.35 -0.57
C GLU A 93 -5.94 -12.18 -1.38
N THR A 94 -5.34 -11.20 -0.70
CA THR A 94 -4.69 -10.06 -1.37
C THR A 94 -3.52 -10.52 -2.24
N LEU A 95 -2.67 -11.44 -1.76
CA LEU A 95 -1.57 -11.99 -2.55
C LEU A 95 -2.06 -12.77 -3.77
N GLU A 96 -3.14 -13.51 -3.63
CA GLU A 96 -3.74 -14.27 -4.72
C GLU A 96 -4.31 -13.33 -5.79
N HIS A 97 -5.03 -12.28 -5.38
CA HIS A 97 -5.49 -11.26 -6.33
C HIS A 97 -4.32 -10.63 -7.10
N ILE A 98 -3.19 -10.32 -6.43
CA ILE A 98 -1.98 -9.80 -7.11
C ILE A 98 -1.47 -10.79 -8.15
N ARG A 99 -1.41 -12.09 -7.83
CA ARG A 99 -0.92 -13.12 -8.76
C ARG A 99 -1.84 -13.29 -9.97
N ASN A 100 -3.13 -13.04 -9.79
CA ASN A 100 -4.13 -13.12 -10.84
C ASN A 100 -4.31 -11.79 -11.59
N LEU A 101 -3.51 -10.75 -11.29
CA LEU A 101 -3.49 -9.53 -12.09
C LEU A 101 -2.86 -9.83 -13.44
N HIS A 102 -3.72 -9.93 -14.46
CA HIS A 102 -3.31 -9.96 -15.85
C HIS A 102 -3.50 -8.56 -16.44
N PRO A 103 -2.45 -7.73 -16.51
CA PRO A 103 -2.54 -6.50 -17.27
C PRO A 103 -2.80 -6.86 -18.74
N GLN A 104 -3.86 -6.30 -19.31
CA GLN A 104 -4.03 -6.28 -20.76
C GLN A 104 -2.98 -5.29 -21.28
N LEU A 105 -1.88 -5.84 -21.79
CA LEU A 105 -0.87 -5.06 -22.49
C LEU A 105 -1.39 -4.92 -23.93
N GLU A 106 -1.73 -3.69 -24.33
CA GLU A 106 -1.92 -3.33 -25.74
C GLU A 106 -0.59 -3.37 -26.50
#